data_AF-A0A2V7EJN8-F1
#
_entry.id   AF-A0A2V7EJN8-F1
#
_cell.length_a   1.000
_cell.length_b   1.000
_cell.length_c   1.000
_cell.angle_alpha   90.00
_cell.angle_beta   90.00
_cell.angle_gamma   90.00
#
_symmetry.space_group_name_H-M   'P 1'
#
loop_
_entity.id
_entity.type
_entity.pdbx_description
1 polymer ?
#
loop_
_entity_poly.entity_id
_entity_poly.type
_entity_poly.pdbx_seq_one_letter_code
_entity_poly.pdbx_strand_id
1 'polypeptide(L)'
;YVKPDGTLFAWIYGPRHGVSEAVTRVLRRVTTRMDYRLLYALCAAIAGGLRLFSHYPYRVLSRVPGLSGVAERLPLHDHYRYPFKVVVADAFDRLSVPLVRYYTDDDLRGWLVAAGLVDGQVVRRFRNNESWRVLGRVPPAIQRGSDTSALNGRRPHPVTVESRR
;
A
#
# COMPACT_ATOMS: atom_id res chain seq x y z
N TYR A 1 6.64 -4.82 -13.94
CA TYR A 1 5.55 -5.51 -14.64
C TYR A 1 5.28 -6.82 -13.94
N VAL A 2 4.02 -7.24 -13.82
CA VAL A 2 3.65 -8.56 -13.27
C VAL A 2 3.52 -9.53 -14.44
N LYS A 3 4.01 -10.77 -14.29
CA LYS A 3 3.98 -11.78 -15.35
C LYS A 3 2.52 -12.20 -15.65
N PRO A 4 2.21 -12.70 -16.87
CA PRO A 4 0.90 -13.30 -17.14
C PRO A 4 0.56 -14.38 -16.12
N ASP A 5 -0.71 -14.48 -15.74
CA ASP A 5 -1.22 -15.35 -14.66
C ASP A 5 -0.68 -15.04 -13.25
N GLY A 6 0.14 -13.99 -13.11
CA GLY A 6 0.66 -13.52 -11.83
C GLY A 6 -0.33 -12.68 -11.04
N THR A 7 -0.13 -12.58 -9.73
CA THR A 7 -0.96 -11.76 -8.83
C THR A 7 -0.27 -10.45 -8.48
N LEU A 8 -0.97 -9.33 -8.67
CA LEU A 8 -0.61 -8.03 -8.14
C LEU A 8 -1.24 -7.86 -6.75
N PHE A 9 -0.44 -7.41 -5.79
CA PHE A 9 -0.88 -7.01 -4.46
C PHE A 9 -0.36 -5.61 -4.15
N ALA A 10 -1.24 -4.74 -3.65
CA ALA A 10 -0.88 -3.42 -3.18
C ALA A 10 -1.54 -3.12 -1.83
N TRP A 11 -0.77 -2.49 -0.95
CA TRP A 11 -1.27 -1.93 0.31
C TRP A 11 -1.34 -0.41 0.18
N ILE A 12 -2.55 0.15 0.26
CA ILE A 12 -2.79 1.57 0.09
C ILE A 12 -3.21 2.18 1.42
N TYR A 13 -2.52 3.24 1.84
CA TYR A 13 -2.88 3.96 3.06
C TYR A 13 -4.10 4.85 2.80
N GLY A 14 -5.10 4.72 3.66
CA GLY A 14 -6.29 5.57 3.70
C GLY A 14 -6.15 6.71 4.72
N PRO A 15 -7.18 7.55 4.84
CA PRO A 15 -7.16 8.69 5.73
C PRO A 15 -7.08 8.26 7.20
N ARG A 16 -6.43 9.12 7.99
CA ARG A 16 -6.58 9.10 9.45
C ARG A 16 -7.70 10.07 9.79
N HIS A 17 -8.70 9.65 10.55
CA HIS A 17 -9.73 10.57 11.00
C HIS A 17 -9.32 11.29 12.29
N GLY A 18 -9.77 12.54 12.43
CA GLY A 18 -9.68 13.29 13.68
C GLY A 18 -8.39 14.11 13.86
N VAL A 19 -8.07 14.41 15.12
CA VAL A 19 -7.10 15.44 15.51
C VAL A 19 -5.68 15.16 14.97
N SER A 20 -5.28 13.89 14.87
CA SER A 20 -3.95 13.50 14.39
C SER A 20 -3.68 13.93 12.93
N GLU A 21 -4.69 13.85 12.07
CA GLU A 21 -4.57 14.27 10.67
C GLU A 21 -4.46 15.79 10.56
N ALA A 22 -5.30 16.52 11.29
CA ALA A 22 -5.27 17.99 11.30
C ALA A 22 -3.89 18.52 11.74
N VAL A 23 -3.34 17.97 12.84
CA VAL A 23 -1.99 18.32 13.32
C VAL A 23 -0.93 17.97 12.28
N THR A 24 -0.99 16.77 11.70
CA THR A 24 -0.04 16.34 10.66
C THR A 24 -0.07 17.27 9.45
N ARG A 25 -1.25 17.70 8.99
CA ARG A 25 -1.41 18.59 7.85
C ARG A 25 -0.81 19.96 8.09
N VAL A 26 -0.95 20.50 9.31
CA VAL A 26 -0.33 21.78 9.71
C VAL A 26 1.18 21.64 9.74
N LEU A 27 1.71 20.61 10.41
CA LEU A 27 3.15 20.38 10.49
C LEU A 27 3.79 20.24 9.10
N ARG A 28 3.13 19.51 8.19
CA ARG A 28 3.60 19.34 6.79
C ARG A 28 3.79 20.65 6.04
N ARG A 29 3.07 21.73 6.35
CA ARG A 29 3.29 23.04 5.69
C ARG A 29 4.70 23.59 5.93
N VAL A 30 5.31 23.17 7.04
CA VAL A 30 6.65 23.60 7.46
C VAL A 30 7.67 22.51 7.18
N THR A 31 7.38 21.26 7.58
CA THR A 31 8.36 20.16 7.56
C THR A 31 8.75 19.71 6.16
N THR A 32 7.88 19.89 5.16
CA THR A 32 8.13 19.46 3.77
C THR A 32 9.14 20.35 3.04
N ARG A 33 9.46 21.52 3.60
CA ARG A 33 10.48 22.45 3.11
C ARG A 33 11.75 22.43 3.94
N MET A 34 11.79 21.60 4.99
CA MET A 34 12.89 21.54 5.93
C MET A 34 14.00 20.63 5.37
N ASP A 35 15.26 20.96 5.67
CA ASP A 35 16.37 20.03 5.42
C ASP A 35 16.15 18.71 6.16
N TYR A 36 16.53 17.58 5.53
CA TYR A 36 16.24 16.26 6.08
C TYR A 36 16.93 15.99 7.42
N ARG A 37 18.07 16.62 7.72
CA ARG A 37 18.75 16.45 9.03
C ARG A 37 17.95 17.12 10.14
N LEU A 38 17.45 18.33 9.88
CA LEU A 38 16.60 19.06 10.83
C LEU A 38 15.27 18.35 11.02
N LEU A 39 14.67 17.85 9.93
CA LEU A 39 13.45 17.06 10.02
C LEU A 39 13.65 15.78 10.84
N TYR A 40 14.77 15.08 10.62
CA TYR A 40 15.09 13.89 11.39
C TYR A 40 15.25 14.20 12.89
N ALA A 41 15.95 15.30 13.23
CA ALA A 41 16.10 15.75 14.61
C ALA A 41 14.74 16.09 15.26
N LEU A 42 13.86 16.77 14.53
CA LEU A 42 12.49 17.05 14.98
C LEU A 42 11.70 15.75 15.21
N CYS A 43 11.77 14.79 14.28
CA CYS A 43 11.11 13.49 14.42
C CYS A 43 11.67 12.69 15.62
N ALA A 44 12.98 12.76 15.88
CA ALA A 44 13.59 12.17 17.05
C ALA A 44 13.08 12.83 18.35
N ALA A 45 12.94 14.15 18.38
CA ALA A 45 12.39 14.88 19.52
C ALA A 45 10.92 14.52 19.77
N ILE A 46 10.11 14.46 18.72
CA ILE A 46 8.70 14.02 18.78
C ILE A 46 8.61 12.59 19.30
N ALA A 47 9.39 11.66 18.77
CA ALA A 47 9.42 10.27 19.23
C ALA A 47 9.87 10.18 20.69
N GLY A 48 10.82 11.02 21.11
CA GLY A 48 11.29 11.12 22.49
C GLY A 48 10.19 11.57 23.42
N GLY A 49 9.47 12.63 23.05
CA GLY A 49 8.28 13.11 23.76
C GLY A 49 7.20 12.04 23.84
N LEU A 50 6.83 11.42 22.72
CA LEU A 50 5.86 10.32 22.71
C LEU A 50 6.29 9.21 23.66
N ARG A 51 7.57 8.82 23.66
CA ARG A 51 8.06 7.75 24.54
C ARG A 51 8.02 8.17 26.00
N LEU A 52 8.38 9.41 26.32
CA LEU A 52 8.29 9.95 27.68
C LEU A 52 6.84 9.98 28.17
N PHE A 53 5.90 10.49 27.37
CA PHE A 53 4.52 10.71 27.77
C PHE A 53 3.57 9.52 27.52
N SER A 54 4.00 8.48 26.81
CA SER A 54 3.23 7.23 26.65
C SER A 54 3.77 6.08 27.50
N HIS A 55 5.09 5.91 27.57
CA HIS A 55 5.69 4.74 28.21
C HIS A 55 5.80 4.90 29.73
N TYR A 56 6.23 6.08 30.21
CA TYR A 56 6.42 6.30 31.64
C TYR A 56 5.07 6.42 32.39
N PRO A 57 4.08 7.20 31.92
CA PRO A 57 2.77 7.24 32.56
C PRO A 57 2.10 5.87 32.57
N TYR A 58 2.19 5.10 31.48
CA TYR A 58 1.69 3.73 31.45
C TYR A 58 2.38 2.85 32.51
N ARG A 59 3.72 2.79 32.54
CA ARG A 59 4.44 1.98 33.54
C ARG A 59 4.19 2.40 34.99
N VAL A 60 4.02 3.69 35.24
CA VAL A 60 3.75 4.21 36.58
C VAL A 60 2.30 3.90 36.98
N LEU A 61 1.31 4.22 36.15
CA LEU A 61 -0.11 3.95 36.46
C LEU A 61 -0.43 2.45 36.53
N SER A 62 0.18 1.61 35.68
CA SER A 62 -0.03 0.16 35.72
C SER A 62 0.49 -0.51 36.99
N ARG A 63 1.34 0.17 37.77
CA ARG A 63 1.84 -0.32 39.07
C ARG A 63 1.00 0.14 40.26
N VAL A 64 0.08 1.08 40.05
CA VAL A 64 -0.79 1.59 41.11
C VAL A 64 -2.10 0.80 41.11
N PRO A 65 -2.46 0.12 42.21
CA PRO A 65 -3.74 -0.57 42.33
C PRO A 65 -4.91 0.39 42.08
N GLY A 66 -5.81 0.04 41.16
CA GLY A 66 -7.01 0.84 40.82
C GLY A 66 -6.86 1.82 39.65
N LEU A 67 -5.65 2.06 39.12
CA LEU A 67 -5.40 2.98 37.99
C LEU A 67 -5.05 2.28 36.67
N SER A 68 -4.99 0.94 36.67
CA SER A 68 -4.71 0.13 35.47
C SER A 68 -5.70 0.38 34.33
N GLY A 69 -6.99 0.51 34.63
CA GLY A 69 -8.03 0.79 33.62
C GLY A 69 -7.96 2.17 32.97
N VAL A 70 -7.30 3.15 33.62
CA VAL A 70 -7.02 4.47 33.02
C VAL A 70 -5.79 4.38 32.10
N ALA A 71 -4.78 3.61 32.50
CA ALA A 71 -3.58 3.39 31.70
C ALA A 71 -3.88 2.71 30.35
N GLU A 72 -4.84 1.79 30.31
CA GLU A 72 -5.27 1.10 29.08
C GLU A 72 -6.07 1.99 28.12
N ARG A 73 -6.67 3.08 28.62
CA ARG A 73 -7.44 4.04 27.80
C ARG A 73 -6.59 5.18 27.23
N LEU A 74 -5.29 5.22 27.54
CA LEU A 74 -4.41 6.26 27.00
C LEU A 74 -4.22 6.05 25.49
N PRO A 75 -4.52 7.06 24.64
CA PRO A 75 -4.54 6.94 23.18
C PRO A 75 -3.16 6.70 22.52
N LEU A 76 -2.09 6.58 23.33
CA LEU A 76 -0.72 6.35 22.87
C LEU A 76 -0.17 4.96 23.20
N HIS A 77 -1.02 4.06 23.73
CA HIS A 77 -0.64 2.73 24.21
C HIS A 77 0.12 1.90 23.16
N ASP A 78 -0.14 2.02 21.86
CA ASP A 78 0.59 1.18 20.90
C ASP A 78 2.04 1.61 20.64
N HIS A 79 2.40 2.87 20.87
CA HIS A 79 3.73 3.39 20.48
C HIS A 79 4.85 2.86 21.38
N TYR A 80 4.57 2.43 22.62
CA TYR A 80 5.60 1.86 23.49
C TYR A 80 6.10 0.50 22.99
N ARG A 81 5.30 -0.22 22.18
CA ARG A 81 5.60 -1.57 21.70
C ARG A 81 6.67 -1.59 20.63
N TYR A 82 6.91 -0.46 19.96
CA TYR A 82 7.85 -0.37 18.86
C TYR A 82 9.23 0.17 19.31
N PRO A 83 10.33 -0.30 18.70
CA PRO A 83 11.65 0.28 18.93
C PRO A 83 11.66 1.78 18.61
N PHE A 84 12.44 2.57 19.35
CA PHE A 84 12.49 4.04 19.20
C PHE A 84 12.73 4.46 17.74
N LYS A 85 13.68 3.81 17.06
CA LYS A 85 13.99 4.07 15.65
C LYS A 85 12.78 3.89 14.72
N VAL A 86 11.89 2.95 15.02
CA VAL A 86 10.66 2.71 14.24
C VAL A 86 9.69 3.89 14.41
N VAL A 87 9.56 4.42 15.64
CA VAL A 87 8.71 5.59 15.90
C VAL A 87 9.27 6.84 15.23
N VAL A 88 10.60 7.02 15.22
CA VAL A 88 11.25 8.12 14.49
C VAL A 88 11.00 8.00 12.99
N ALA A 89 11.20 6.81 12.41
CA ALA A 89 10.96 6.58 10.99
C ALA A 89 9.49 6.83 10.61
N ASP A 90 8.54 6.33 11.40
CA ASP A 90 7.11 6.53 11.19
C ASP A 90 6.70 8.02 11.26
N ALA A 91 7.32 8.80 12.14
CA ALA A 91 7.13 10.25 12.18
C ALA A 91 7.77 10.94 10.96
N PHE A 92 8.96 10.52 10.57
CA PHE A 92 9.69 11.09 9.44
C PHE A 92 8.97 10.84 8.11
N ASP A 93 8.53 9.60 7.84
CA ASP A 93 7.77 9.24 6.63
C ASP A 93 6.48 10.07 6.51
N ARG A 94 5.88 10.44 7.63
CA ARG A 94 4.71 11.31 7.62
C ARG A 94 5.07 12.76 7.36
N LEU A 95 6.10 13.30 8.01
CA LEU A 95 6.36 14.74 7.96
C LEU A 95 7.19 15.16 6.74
N SER A 96 7.89 14.23 6.11
CA SER A 96 8.71 14.48 4.92
C SER A 96 7.91 14.54 3.63
N VAL A 97 6.75 13.87 3.56
CA VAL A 97 6.00 13.72 2.31
C VAL A 97 5.15 14.98 2.02
N PRO A 98 5.37 15.67 0.88
CA PRO A 98 4.68 16.94 0.57
C PRO A 98 3.23 16.77 0.11
N LEU A 99 2.90 15.62 -0.48
CA LEU A 99 1.59 15.34 -1.03
C LEU A 99 1.06 14.01 -0.52
N VAL A 100 -0.17 14.02 -0.01
CA VAL A 100 -0.92 12.80 0.32
C VAL A 100 -2.18 12.79 -0.51
N ARG A 101 -2.42 11.65 -1.15
CA ARG A 101 -3.68 11.38 -1.83
C ARG A 101 -4.29 10.14 -1.21
N TYR A 102 -5.55 10.27 -0.84
CA TYR A 102 -6.37 9.16 -0.38
C TYR A 102 -7.26 8.70 -1.52
N TYR A 103 -7.57 7.41 -1.49
CA TYR A 103 -8.35 6.74 -2.53
C TYR A 103 -9.57 6.09 -1.88
N THR A 104 -10.68 6.18 -2.59
CA THR A 104 -11.93 5.50 -2.27
C THR A 104 -11.91 4.05 -2.77
N ASP A 105 -12.87 3.25 -2.35
CA ASP A 105 -13.06 1.89 -2.90
C ASP A 105 -13.23 1.95 -4.42
N ASP A 106 -14.02 2.91 -4.91
CA ASP A 106 -14.29 3.10 -6.34
C ASP A 106 -13.04 3.48 -7.13
N ASP A 107 -12.20 4.37 -6.59
CA ASP A 107 -10.90 4.71 -7.21
C ASP A 107 -10.03 3.46 -7.40
N LEU A 108 -9.94 2.63 -6.36
CA LEU A 108 -9.09 1.43 -6.35
C LEU A 108 -9.66 0.33 -7.24
N ARG A 109 -10.98 0.19 -7.33
CA ARG A 109 -11.62 -0.69 -8.32
C ARG A 109 -11.37 -0.20 -9.73
N GLY A 110 -11.44 1.11 -9.94
CA GLY A 110 -11.08 1.75 -11.20
C GLY A 110 -9.65 1.43 -11.63
N TRP A 111 -8.69 1.39 -10.69
CA TRP A 111 -7.31 0.98 -10.98
C TRP A 111 -7.21 -0.47 -11.47
N LEU A 112 -7.94 -1.40 -10.85
CA LEU A 112 -7.94 -2.80 -11.26
C LEU A 112 -8.47 -2.97 -12.69
N VAL A 113 -9.57 -2.28 -13.01
CA VAL A 113 -10.17 -2.28 -14.35
C VAL A 113 -9.24 -1.63 -15.37
N ALA A 114 -8.70 -0.46 -15.07
CA ALA A 114 -7.79 0.26 -15.95
C ALA A 114 -6.49 -0.51 -16.23
N ALA A 115 -6.04 -1.32 -15.26
CA ALA A 115 -4.87 -2.19 -15.40
C ALA A 115 -5.18 -3.52 -16.11
N GLY A 116 -6.44 -3.79 -16.48
CA GLY A 116 -6.85 -5.04 -17.11
C GLY A 116 -6.72 -6.26 -16.19
N LEU A 117 -6.76 -6.06 -14.87
CA LEU A 117 -6.65 -7.14 -13.88
C LEU A 117 -8.00 -7.84 -13.70
N VAL A 118 -7.96 -9.16 -13.56
CA VAL A 118 -9.12 -10.02 -13.29
C VAL A 118 -9.14 -10.46 -11.83
N ASP A 119 -10.28 -10.96 -11.35
CA ASP A 119 -10.49 -11.38 -9.96
C ASP A 119 -10.10 -10.31 -8.92
N GLY A 120 -10.44 -9.06 -9.24
CA GLY A 120 -10.12 -7.89 -8.46
C GLY A 120 -10.76 -7.90 -7.07
N GLN A 121 -9.95 -7.75 -6.02
CA GLN A 121 -10.40 -7.63 -4.64
C GLN A 121 -9.88 -6.34 -4.03
N VAL A 122 -10.80 -5.56 -3.45
CA VAL A 122 -10.48 -4.39 -2.65
C VAL A 122 -11.08 -4.62 -1.27
N VAL A 123 -10.22 -4.62 -0.24
CA VAL A 123 -10.63 -4.89 1.14
C VAL A 123 -10.19 -3.73 2.03
N ARG A 124 -11.17 -3.04 2.62
CA ARG A 124 -10.94 -2.01 3.63
C ARG A 124 -10.49 -2.65 4.94
N ARG A 125 -9.51 -2.06 5.62
CA ARG A 125 -9.01 -2.48 6.93
C ARG A 125 -9.03 -1.28 7.88
N PHE A 126 -9.65 -1.46 9.03
CA PHE A 126 -9.72 -0.47 10.11
C PHE A 126 -9.06 -1.07 11.36
N ARG A 127 -7.83 -0.67 11.65
CA ARG A 127 -7.15 -1.10 12.89
C ARG A 127 -6.62 0.08 13.69
N ASN A 128 -6.09 1.10 13.02
CA ASN A 128 -5.58 2.35 13.60
C ASN A 128 -5.73 3.52 12.61
N ASN A 129 -5.66 3.22 11.31
CA ASN A 129 -6.03 4.09 10.19
C ASN A 129 -6.94 3.30 9.26
N GLU A 130 -7.59 4.02 8.35
CA GLU A 130 -8.08 3.38 7.15
C GLU A 130 -6.91 2.95 6.28
N SER A 131 -6.99 1.74 5.77
CA SER A 131 -6.08 1.22 4.75
C SER A 131 -6.82 0.24 3.86
N TRP A 132 -6.29 0.03 2.67
CA TRP A 132 -6.87 -0.85 1.67
C TRP A 132 -5.86 -1.90 1.26
N ARG A 133 -6.34 -3.13 1.15
CA ARG A 133 -5.65 -4.19 0.42
C ARG A 133 -6.27 -4.30 -0.95
N VAL A 134 -5.45 -4.16 -1.98
CA VAL A 134 -5.85 -4.30 -3.38
C VAL A 134 -5.14 -5.53 -3.94
N LEU A 135 -5.91 -6.41 -4.58
CA LEU A 135 -5.40 -7.63 -5.20
C LEU A 135 -6.05 -7.79 -6.57
N GLY A 136 -5.29 -8.25 -7.56
CA GLY A 136 -5.82 -8.61 -8.87
C GLY A 136 -4.87 -9.54 -9.60
N ARG A 137 -5.39 -10.38 -10.50
CA ARG A 137 -4.58 -11.29 -11.32
C ARG A 137 -4.39 -10.70 -12.70
N VAL A 138 -3.18 -10.82 -13.24
CA VAL A 138 -2.90 -10.54 -14.65
C VAL A 138 -3.51 -11.67 -15.48
N PRO A 139 -4.28 -11.39 -16.53
CA PRO A 139 -4.79 -12.43 -17.42
C PRO A 139 -3.67 -13.33 -17.94
N PRO A 140 -3.95 -14.62 -18.20
CA PRO A 140 -2.99 -15.48 -18.87
C PRO A 140 -2.63 -14.88 -20.24
N ALA A 141 -1.39 -15.11 -20.68
CA ALA A 141 -1.01 -14.71 -22.02
C ALA A 141 -1.93 -15.45 -23.00
N ILE A 142 -2.62 -14.71 -23.85
CA ILE A 142 -3.38 -15.32 -24.94
C ILE A 142 -2.37 -16.15 -25.72
N GLN A 143 -2.49 -17.48 -25.65
CA GLN A 143 -1.85 -18.33 -26.62
C GLN A 143 -2.51 -17.98 -27.94
N ARG A 144 -1.85 -17.16 -28.76
CA ARG A 144 -2.22 -17.07 -30.18
C ARG A 144 -2.03 -18.49 -30.70
N GLY A 145 -3.14 -19.19 -30.85
CA GLY A 145 -3.17 -20.56 -31.35
C GLY A 145 -2.33 -20.63 -32.62
N SER A 146 -1.46 -21.62 -32.66
CA SER A 146 -0.80 -22.12 -33.85
C SER A 146 -1.82 -22.71 -34.83
N ASP A 147 -2.79 -21.92 -35.29
CA ASP A 147 -3.70 -22.25 -36.38
C ASP A 147 -3.06 -21.88 -37.71
N THR A 148 -1.89 -22.47 -37.98
CA THR A 148 -1.27 -22.47 -39.32
C THR A 148 -1.30 -23.86 -39.96
N SER A 149 -1.95 -24.84 -39.32
CA SER A 149 -2.04 -26.21 -39.84
C SER A 149 -3.30 -26.49 -40.67
N ALA A 150 -4.27 -25.58 -40.71
CA ALA A 150 -5.56 -25.80 -41.41
C ALA A 150 -5.63 -25.21 -42.84
N LEU A 151 -4.59 -24.52 -43.33
CA LEU A 151 -4.60 -23.89 -44.67
C LEU A 151 -3.70 -24.54 -45.73
N ASN A 152 -3.01 -25.65 -45.43
CA ASN A 152 -2.34 -26.44 -46.46
C ASN A 152 -3.29 -27.51 -47.05
N GLY A 153 -4.44 -27.05 -47.51
CA GLY A 153 -5.33 -27.81 -48.36
C GLY A 153 -4.70 -28.01 -49.73
N ARG A 154 -4.48 -29.28 -50.10
CA ARG A 154 -4.42 -29.82 -51.48
C ARG A 154 -3.80 -28.89 -52.53
N ARG A 155 -2.52 -29.10 -52.84
CA ARG A 155 -2.00 -28.72 -54.16
C ARG A 155 -2.67 -29.61 -55.21
N PRO A 156 -3.27 -29.07 -56.28
CA PRO A 156 -3.67 -29.88 -57.43
C PRO A 156 -2.42 -30.46 -58.10
N HIS A 157 -2.47 -31.76 -58.41
CA HIS A 157 -1.46 -32.43 -59.22
C HIS A 157 -1.41 -31.82 -60.62
N PRO A 158 -0.23 -31.54 -61.19
CA PRO A 158 -0.14 -31.12 -62.58
C PRO A 158 -0.54 -32.28 -63.49
N VAL A 159 -1.46 -32.00 -64.42
CA VAL A 159 -1.84 -32.90 -65.51
C VAL A 159 -0.65 -32.99 -66.46
N THR A 160 -0.06 -34.19 -66.59
CA THR A 160 0.96 -34.49 -67.59
C THR A 160 0.29 -34.52 -68.96
N VAL A 161 0.61 -33.54 -69.81
CA VAL A 161 0.23 -33.56 -71.23
C VAL A 161 1.24 -34.42 -71.99
N GLU A 162 0.73 -35.48 -72.60
CA GLU A 162 1.43 -36.42 -73.47
C GLU A 162 1.99 -35.70 -74.71
N SER A 163 3.27 -35.90 -75.02
CA SER A 163 3.86 -35.58 -76.33
C SER A 163 4.35 -36.87 -76.96
N ARG A 164 3.49 -37.51 -77.75
CA ARG A 164 3.90 -38.56 -78.70
C ARG A 164 4.60 -37.92 -79.89
N ARG A 165 5.83 -38.34 -80.16
CA ARG A 165 6.43 -38.45 -81.50
C ARG A 165 7.30 -39.68 -81.54
#